data_AF-A0A429BQF1-F1
#
_entry.id   AF-A0A429BQF1-F1
#
_cell.length_a   1.000
_cell.length_b   1.000
_cell.length_c   1.000
_cell.angle_alpha   90.00
_cell.angle_beta   90.00
_cell.angle_gamma   90.00
#
_symmetry.space_group_name_H-M   'P 1'
#
loop_
_entity.id
_entity.type
_entity.pdbx_description
1 polymer ?
#
loop_
_entity_poly.entity_id
_entity_poly.type
_entity_poly.pdbx_seq_one_letter_code
_entity_poly.pdbx_strand_id
1 'polypeptide(L)' 'MADGTWARLKACANEECEWAFYDHSRSRTRRWCSMELCGNRAEQTRWRDRRG' A
#
# COMPACT_ATOMS: atom_id res chain seq x y z
N MET A 1 -22.40 1.86 -16.29
CA MET A 1 -21.52 2.78 -15.53
C MET A 1 -20.94 1.99 -14.37
N ALA A 2 -19.65 2.12 -14.07
CA ALA A 2 -19.09 1.48 -12.88
C ALA A 2 -19.67 2.14 -11.61
N ASP A 3 -19.90 1.35 -10.57
CA ASP A 3 -20.55 1.67 -9.29
C ASP A 3 -19.77 2.64 -8.38
N GLY A 4 -18.83 3.43 -8.93
CA GLY A 4 -18.04 4.41 -8.19
C GLY A 4 -16.95 3.80 -7.29
N THR A 5 -16.71 2.50 -7.38
CA THR A 5 -15.74 1.79 -6.52
C THR A 5 -14.28 1.90 -6.96
N TRP A 6 -14.00 2.42 -8.16
CA TRP A 6 -12.65 2.61 -8.67
C TRP A 6 -11.75 3.45 -7.75
N ALA A 7 -12.31 4.36 -6.93
CA ALA A 7 -11.55 5.10 -5.92
C ALA A 7 -10.88 4.23 -4.84
N ARG A 8 -11.26 2.95 -4.75
CA ARG A 8 -10.62 1.96 -3.89
C ARG A 8 -9.46 1.24 -4.57
N LEU A 9 -9.35 1.29 -5.89
CA LEU A 9 -8.18 0.78 -6.60
C LEU A 9 -7.03 1.77 -6.42
N LYS A 10 -5.91 1.29 -5.87
CA LYS A 10 -4.74 2.11 -5.53
C LYS A 10 -3.48 1.40 -6.00
N ALA A 11 -2.46 2.17 -6.35
CA ALA A 11 -1.10 1.64 -6.51
C ALA A 11 -0.46 1.41 -5.14
N CYS A 12 0.41 0.39 -5.03
CA CYS A 12 1.21 0.18 -3.84
C CYS A 12 2.15 1.38 -3.62
N ALA A 13 2.23 1.89 -2.39
CA ALA A 13 3.11 3.01 -2.05
C ALA A 13 4.60 2.62 -1.91
N ASN A 14 4.95 1.36 -2.19
CA ASN A 14 6.33 0.90 -2.11
C ASN A 14 6.96 1.13 -3.48
N GLU A 15 8.04 1.90 -3.54
CA GLU A 15 8.70 2.30 -4.80
C GLU A 15 9.24 1.11 -5.57
N GLU A 16 9.61 0.02 -4.89
CA GLU A 16 10.03 -1.24 -5.50
C GLU A 16 8.84 -2.15 -5.91
N CYS A 17 7.59 -1.71 -5.69
CA CYS A 17 6.39 -2.52 -5.91
C CYS A 17 5.50 -1.92 -6.99
N GLU A 18 5.41 -2.61 -8.13
CA GLU A 18 4.64 -2.17 -9.29
C GLU A 18 3.19 -2.67 -9.30
N TRP A 19 2.66 -3.09 -8.15
CA TRP A 19 1.34 -3.72 -8.07
C TRP A 19 0.25 -2.73 -7.68
N ALA A 20 -0.90 -2.83 -8.34
CA ALA A 20 -2.15 -2.22 -7.90
C ALA A 20 -2.93 -3.17 -6.99
N PHE A 21 -3.71 -2.62 -6.07
CA PHE A 21 -4.56 -3.38 -5.15
C PHE A 21 -5.89 -2.67 -4.91
N TYR A 22 -6.90 -3.44 -4.52
CA TYR A 22 -8.19 -2.90 -4.14
C TYR A 22 -8.27 -2.73 -2.61
N ASP A 23 -8.65 -1.54 -2.16
CA ASP A 23 -8.77 -1.20 -0.76
C ASP A 23 -10.11 -1.67 -0.17
N HIS A 24 -10.09 -2.91 0.35
CA HIS A 24 -11.19 -3.50 1.10
C HIS A 24 -11.33 -2.95 2.53
N SER A 25 -10.42 -2.07 2.99
CA SER A 25 -10.52 -1.51 4.35
C SER A 25 -11.74 -0.59 4.47
N ARG A 26 -12.33 -0.57 5.67
CA ARG A 26 -13.48 0.28 5.97
C ARG A 26 -13.09 1.75 6.00
N SER A 27 -11.90 2.05 6.52
CA SER A 27 -11.32 3.41 6.62
C SER A 27 -10.73 3.94 5.31
N ARG A 28 -10.55 3.08 4.30
CA ARG A 28 -9.90 3.42 3.01
C ARG A 28 -8.48 3.99 3.18
N THR A 29 -7.76 3.56 4.21
CA THR A 29 -6.43 4.06 4.55
C THR A 29 -5.30 3.11 4.15
N ARG A 30 -5.59 1.98 3.50
CA ARG A 30 -4.57 1.03 3.07
C ARG A 30 -3.70 1.68 1.98
N ARG A 31 -2.38 1.56 2.16
CA ARG A 31 -1.35 2.10 1.23
C ARG A 31 -0.53 1.01 0.54
N TRP A 32 -0.63 -0.24 1.01
CA TRP A 32 0.23 -1.34 0.57
C TRP A 32 -0.61 -2.47 -0.03
N CYS A 33 -0.11 -3.08 -1.11
CA CYS A 33 -0.76 -4.22 -1.75
C CYS A 33 -0.88 -5.43 -0.81
N SER A 34 0.10 -5.64 0.06
CA SER A 34 0.07 -6.62 1.16
C SER A 34 0.85 -6.07 2.35
N MET A 35 0.32 -6.30 3.55
CA MET A 35 0.98 -5.91 4.80
C MET A 35 2.27 -6.71 4.98
N GLU A 36 2.25 -8.00 4.67
CA GLU A 36 3.39 -8.91 4.82
C GLU A 36 4.50 -8.61 3.81
N LEU A 37 4.13 -8.33 2.54
CA LEU A 37 5.11 -8.10 1.48
C LEU A 37 5.65 -6.67 1.46
N CYS A 38 4.75 -5.68 1.53
CA CYS A 38 5.12 -4.27 1.34
C CYS A 38 5.00 -3.44 2.62
N GLY A 39 4.06 -3.75 3.52
CA GLY A 39 3.92 -3.03 4.79
C GLY A 39 5.14 -3.20 5.69
N ASN A 40 5.56 -4.44 5.92
CA ASN A 40 6.73 -4.76 6.74
C ASN A 40 8.03 -4.26 6.09
N ARG A 41 8.18 -4.41 4.77
CA ARG A 41 9.36 -3.92 4.03
C ARG A 41 9.50 -2.40 4.14
N ALA A 42 8.41 -1.64 4.01
CA ALA A 42 8.42 -0.20 4.19
C ALA A 42 8.77 0.24 5.62
N GLU A 43 8.35 -0.52 6.64
CA GLU A 43 8.76 -0.28 8.02
C GLU A 43 10.26 -0.52 8.20
N GLN A 44 10.79 -1.61 7.64
CA GLN A 44 12.22 -1.90 7.68
C GLN A 44 13.08 -0.83 6.98
N THR A 45 12.66 -0.35 5.81
CA THR A 45 13.34 0.76 5.11
C THR A 45 13.34 2.03 5.96
N ARG A 46 12.19 2.42 6.53
CA ARG A 46 12.09 3.59 7.42
C ARG A 46 12.92 3.47 8.68
N TRP A 47 13.03 2.26 9.23
CA TRP A 47 13.83 2.00 10.42
C TRP A 47 15.33 2.07 10.14
N ARG A 48 15.76 1.60 8.96
CA ARG A 48 17.14 1.76 8.47
C ARG A 48 17.48 3.23 8.23
N ASP A 49 16.60 3.97 7.57
CA ASP A 49 16.78 5.39 7.27
C ASP A 49 16.93 6.25 8.54
N ARG A 50 16.23 5.86 9.63
CA ARG A 50 16.32 6.53 10.95
C ARG A 50 17.54 6.16 11.79
N ARG A 51 18.31 5.13 11.42
CA ARG A 51 19.51 4.68 12.16
C ARG A 51 20.82 4.95 11.40
N GLY A 52 20.74 5.53 10.21
CA GLY A 52 21.88 6.08 9.48
C GLY A 52 22.27 7.45 10.03
#